data_AF-A0A356IMT3-F1
#
_entry.id   AF-A0A356IMT3-F1
#
_cell.length_a   1.000
_cell.length_b   1.000
_cell.length_c   1.000
_cell.angle_alpha   90.00
_cell.angle_beta   90.00
_cell.angle_gamma   90.00
#
_symmetry.space_group_name_H-M   'P 1'
#
loop_
_entity.id
_entity.type
_entity.pdbx_description
1 polymer ?
#
loop_
_entity_poly.entity_id
_entity_poly.type
_entity_poly.pdbx_seq_one_letter_code
_entity_poly.pdbx_strand_id
1 'polypeptide(L)' 'MVMGPLMLDLEGTELSRADIRRLQHPATGGVILFSRNIESVAQVRALLAAVREQRPELILAIDQEG' A
#
# COMPACT_ATOMS: atom_id res chain seq x y z
N MET A 1 -18.24 -5.40 0.75
CA MET A 1 -17.21 -6.25 1.37
C MET A 1 -16.75 -5.57 2.65
N VAL A 2 -16.50 -6.34 3.70
CA VAL A 2 -15.95 -5.81 4.97
C VAL A 2 -14.44 -5.64 4.80
N MET A 3 -13.88 -4.50 5.19
CA MET A 3 -12.43 -4.30 5.17
C MET A 3 -11.76 -5.18 6.21
N GLY A 4 -10.60 -5.75 5.86
CA GLY A 4 -9.81 -6.52 6.80
C GLY A 4 -9.26 -5.65 7.94
N PRO A 5 -8.97 -6.22 9.11
CA PRO A 5 -8.52 -5.43 10.27
C PRO A 5 -7.03 -5.03 10.20
N LEU A 6 -6.26 -5.61 9.28
CA LEU A 6 -4.81 -5.42 9.24
C LEU A 6 -4.42 -4.23 8.36
N MET A 7 -3.59 -3.36 8.91
CA MET A 7 -2.80 -2.38 8.18
C MET A 7 -1.37 -2.89 8.07
N LEU A 8 -0.81 -2.91 6.85
CA LEU A 8 0.54 -3.39 6.57
C LEU A 8 1.35 -2.34 5.82
N ASP A 9 2.67 -2.48 5.83
CA ASP A 9 3.58 -1.63 5.07
C ASP A 9 4.07 -2.34 3.80
N LEU A 10 4.89 -1.63 3.03
CA LEU A 10 5.56 -2.15 1.84
C LEU A 10 7.07 -2.18 2.03
N GLU A 11 7.72 -3.13 1.38
CA GLU A 11 9.17 -3.33 1.50
C GLU A 11 9.97 -2.24 0.76
N GLY A 12 9.47 -1.74 -0.36
CA GLY A 12 10.17 -0.74 -1.18
C GLY A 12 9.24 0.25 -1.88
N THR A 13 9.72 0.82 -2.98
CA THR A 13 9.06 1.89 -3.76
C THR A 13 8.19 1.34 -4.89
N GLU A 14 8.16 0.02 -5.07
CA GLU A 14 7.33 -0.69 -6.05
C GLU A 14 6.71 -1.93 -5.40
N LEU A 15 5.58 -2.41 -5.96
CA LEU A 15 4.96 -3.63 -5.47
C LEU A 15 5.73 -4.87 -5.92
N SER A 16 6.18 -5.66 -4.95
CA SER A 16 6.66 -7.01 -5.22
C SER A 16 5.48 -7.98 -5.45
N ARG A 17 5.78 -9.16 -6.00
CA ARG A 17 4.80 -10.27 -6.06
C ARG A 17 4.30 -10.68 -4.68
N ALA A 18 5.14 -10.56 -3.64
CA ALA A 18 4.75 -10.87 -2.28
C ALA A 18 3.75 -9.84 -1.73
N ASP A 19 3.93 -8.58 -2.07
CA ASP A 19 3.02 -7.50 -1.67
C ASP A 19 1.67 -7.67 -2.34
N ILE A 20 1.63 -7.93 -3.65
CA ILE A 20 0.37 -8.19 -4.37
C ILE A 20 -0.44 -9.30 -3.69
N ARG A 21 0.21 -10.41 -3.32
CA ARG A 21 -0.44 -11.51 -2.59
C ARG A 21 -0.98 -11.07 -1.24
N ARG A 22 -0.24 -10.24 -0.49
CA ARG A 22 -0.67 -9.71 0.82
C ARG A 22 -1.84 -8.73 0.68
N LEU A 23 -1.80 -7.84 -0.32
CA LEU A 23 -2.87 -6.89 -0.61
C LEU A 23 -4.18 -7.62 -0.90
N GLN A 24 -4.14 -8.69 -1.71
CA GLN A 24 -5.33 -9.48 -2.05
C GLN A 24 -5.88 -10.32 -0.88
N HIS A 25 -5.15 -10.43 0.24
CA HIS A 25 -5.61 -11.19 1.39
C HIS A 25 -6.84 -10.52 2.04
N PRO A 26 -7.90 -11.27 2.40
CA PRO A 26 -9.12 -10.70 2.99
C PRO A 26 -8.91 -9.95 4.31
N ALA A 27 -7.87 -10.32 5.08
CA ALA A 27 -7.55 -9.63 6.34
C ALA A 27 -6.85 -8.27 6.15
N THR A 28 -6.43 -7.93 4.94
CA THR A 28 -5.82 -6.63 4.63
C THR A 28 -6.91 -5.58 4.42
N GLY A 29 -6.87 -4.53 5.23
CA GLY A 29 -7.75 -3.37 5.13
C GLY A 29 -7.04 -2.07 4.80
N GLY A 30 -5.71 -2.01 4.93
CA GLY A 30 -4.96 -0.82 4.58
C GLY A 30 -3.48 -1.03 4.36
N VAL A 31 -2.87 -0.03 3.72
CA VAL A 31 -1.44 0.12 3.50
C VAL A 31 -0.98 1.44 4.11
N ILE A 32 0.13 1.41 4.85
CA ILE A 32 0.81 2.61 5.34
C ILE A 32 2.17 2.75 4.64
N LEU A 33 2.44 3.95 4.11
CA LEU A 33 3.73 4.29 3.51
C LEU A 33 4.61 5.02 4.54
N PHE A 34 5.90 4.71 4.51
CA PHE A 34 6.94 5.41 5.25
C PHE A 34 7.92 6.11 4.29
N SER A 35 8.87 6.85 4.84
CA SER A 35 9.94 7.54 4.07
C SER A 35 10.66 6.62 3.08
N ARG A 36 10.94 5.36 3.44
CA ARG A 36 11.58 4.36 2.55
C ARG A 36 10.75 3.98 1.31
N ASN A 37 9.45 4.29 1.28
CA ASN A 37 8.56 3.98 0.16
C ASN A 37 8.40 5.16 -0.81
N ILE A 38 9.10 6.27 -0.56
CA ILE A 38 8.90 7.56 -1.22
C ILE A 38 10.22 8.03 -1.85
N GLU A 39 10.27 8.05 -3.17
CA GLU A 39 11.38 8.63 -3.94
C GLU A 39 10.97 9.94 -4.63
N SER A 40 9.75 9.99 -5.15
CA SER A 40 9.19 11.19 -5.79
C SER A 40 7.67 11.14 -5.82
N VAL A 41 7.03 12.29 -6.05
CA VAL A 41 5.57 12.36 -6.22
C VAL A 41 5.09 11.47 -7.36
N ALA A 42 5.84 11.40 -8.46
CA ALA A 42 5.50 10.56 -9.61
C ALA A 42 5.56 9.07 -9.26
N GLN A 43 6.62 8.63 -8.59
CA GLN A 43 6.77 7.25 -8.12
C GLN A 43 5.66 6.87 -7.14
N VAL A 44 5.36 7.71 -6.14
CA VAL A 44 4.27 7.42 -5.18
C VAL A 44 2.92 7.32 -5.89
N ARG A 45 2.62 8.18 -6.86
CA ARG A 45 1.38 8.08 -7.64
C ARG A 45 1.28 6.74 -8.38
N ALA A 46 2.36 6.27 -8.99
CA ALA A 46 2.40 4.97 -9.66
C ALA A 46 2.20 3.82 -8.66
N LEU A 47 2.88 3.88 -7.51
CA LEU A 47 2.74 2.88 -6.44
C LEU A 47 1.30 2.78 -5.93
N LEU A 48 0.67 3.92 -5.61
CA LEU A 48 -0.71 3.94 -5.13
C LEU A 48 -1.72 3.48 -6.20
N ALA A 49 -1.48 3.80 -7.47
CA ALA A 49 -2.30 3.30 -8.57
C ALA A 49 -2.21 1.77 -8.67
N ALA A 50 -1.01 1.20 -8.58
CA ALA A 50 -0.80 -0.24 -8.57
C ALA A 50 -1.49 -0.92 -7.37
N VAL A 51 -1.46 -0.32 -6.18
CA VAL A 51 -2.19 -0.84 -5.01
C VAL A 51 -3.71 -0.83 -5.25
N ARG A 52 -4.25 0.26 -5.79
CA ARG A 52 -5.69 0.40 -6.09
C ARG A 52 -6.16 -0.55 -7.19
N GLU A 53 -5.30 -0.89 -8.15
CA GLU A 53 -5.60 -1.91 -9.16
C GLU A 53 -5.82 -3.30 -8.53
N GLN A 54 -5.04 -3.64 -7.48
CA GLN A 54 -5.21 -4.90 -6.78
C GLN A 54 -6.43 -4.91 -5.84
N ARG A 55 -6.61 -3.81 -5.09
CA ARG A 55 -7.68 -3.68 -4.09
C ARG A 55 -8.11 -2.20 -3.95
N PRO A 56 -9.13 -1.77 -4.71
CA PRO A 56 -9.52 -0.36 -4.78
C PRO A 56 -10.11 0.17 -3.47
N GLU A 57 -10.52 -0.69 -2.53
CA GLU A 57 -11.15 -0.32 -1.27
C GLU A 57 -10.18 -0.14 -0.09
N LEU A 58 -8.89 -0.48 -0.22
CA LEU A 58 -7.94 -0.37 0.90
C LEU A 58 -7.77 1.07 1.39
N ILE A 59 -7.62 1.25 2.70
CA ILE A 59 -7.17 2.53 3.25
C ILE A 59 -5.70 2.73 2.85
N LEU A 60 -5.36 3.91 2.35
CA LEU A 60 -3.98 4.31 2.07
C LEU A 60 -3.59 5.41 3.04
N ALA A 61 -2.56 5.17 3.83
CA ALA A 61 -2.02 6.11 4.81
C ALA A 61 -0.55 6.39 4.52
N ILE A 62 -0.05 7.49 5.07
CA ILE A 62 1.36 7.87 5.05
C ILE A 62 1.71 8.33 6.46
N ASP A 63 2.85 7.85 6.98
CA ASP A 63 3.43 8.41 8.19
C ASP A 63 4.37 9.56 7.80
N GLN A 64 4.00 10.79 8.19
CA GLN A 64 4.79 12.00 7.95
C GLN A 64 5.42 12.45 9.26
N GLU A 65 6.56 11.84 9.57
CA GLU A 65 7.42 12.22 10.67
C GLU A 65 8.29 13.42 10.25
N GLY A 66 7.76 14.64 10.40
CA GLY A 66 8.45 15.94 10.44
C GLY A 66 9.71 16.13 9.60
#